data_AF-A0A0A9YY50-F1
#
_entry.id   AF-A0A0A9YY50-F1
#
_cell.length_a   1.000
_cell.length_b   1.000
_cell.length_c   1.000
_cell.angle_alpha   90.00
_cell.angle_beta   90.00
_cell.angle_gamma   90.00
#
_symmetry.space_group_name_H-M   'P 1'
#
loop_
_entity.id
_entity.type
_entity.pdbx_description
1 polymer ?
#
loop_
_entity_poly.entity_id
_entity_poly.type
_entity_poly.pdbx_seq_one_letter_code
_entity_poly.pdbx_strand_id
1 'polypeptide(L)'
;MSQGTHESFSKMVPGKIFVITLLLSLLAVCLSEKLSSKQIDFFKKNVRKWGAPPIEKVIGGNVQKTKRGKVMEIQYESGDQVCKAFHTKKRTRKGVTSSKWSCASKMVDEDDTSEELSASEE
;
A
#
# COMPACT_ATOMS: atom_id res chain seq x y z
N MET A 1 1.16 -30.24 -43.17
CA MET A 1 1.74 -29.62 -41.95
C MET A 1 1.49 -28.12 -42.05
N SER A 2 0.71 -27.57 -41.11
CA SER A 2 0.11 -26.24 -41.17
C SER A 2 1.08 -25.10 -40.83
N GLN A 3 1.04 -24.08 -41.69
CA GLN A 3 1.03 -22.63 -41.46
C GLN A 3 1.96 -22.05 -40.36
N GLY A 4 3.04 -21.40 -40.82
CA GLY A 4 3.74 -20.36 -40.06
C GLY A 4 3.22 -18.98 -40.44
N THR A 5 2.48 -18.33 -39.55
CA THR A 5 2.09 -16.91 -39.67
C THR A 5 3.20 -16.05 -39.09
N HIS A 6 3.99 -15.43 -39.96
CA HIS A 6 4.90 -14.33 -39.61
C HIS A 6 4.05 -13.05 -39.56
N GLU A 7 3.61 -12.63 -38.38
CA GLU A 7 2.91 -11.37 -38.20
C GLU A 7 3.87 -10.19 -38.43
N SER A 8 3.44 -9.29 -39.30
CA SER A 8 4.13 -8.07 -39.68
C SER A 8 4.18 -7.09 -38.51
N PHE A 9 5.38 -6.87 -37.96
CA PHE A 9 5.63 -5.71 -37.10
C PHE A 9 5.71 -4.45 -37.97
N SER A 10 4.55 -3.83 -38.18
CA SER A 10 4.42 -2.53 -38.82
C SER A 10 5.26 -1.47 -38.12
N LYS A 11 6.00 -0.71 -38.93
CA LYS A 11 6.81 0.46 -38.58
C LYS A 11 6.01 1.42 -37.68
N MET A 12 6.35 1.47 -36.40
CA MET A 12 5.67 2.30 -35.41
C MET A 12 6.54 3.53 -35.08
N VAL A 13 5.93 4.72 -35.18
CA VAL A 13 6.61 6.02 -35.07
C VAL A 13 7.11 6.25 -33.64
N PRO A 14 8.42 6.48 -33.43
CA PRO A 14 9.06 6.42 -32.10
C PRO A 14 8.49 7.43 -31.08
N GLY A 15 8.02 8.60 -31.52
CA GLY A 15 7.46 9.61 -30.62
C GLY A 15 6.11 9.27 -29.98
N LYS A 16 5.28 8.43 -30.63
CA LYS A 16 3.95 8.07 -30.12
C LYS A 16 3.96 6.88 -29.16
N ILE A 17 4.98 6.02 -29.25
CA ILE A 17 5.11 4.83 -28.40
C ILE A 17 5.43 5.23 -26.96
N PHE A 18 6.28 6.24 -26.75
CA PHE A 18 6.63 6.75 -25.43
C PHE A 18 5.41 7.28 -24.65
N VAL A 19 4.50 7.97 -25.34
CA VAL A 19 3.27 8.49 -24.71
C VAL A 19 2.36 7.34 -24.29
N ILE A 20 2.23 6.31 -25.13
CA ILE A 20 1.40 5.13 -24.84
C ILE A 20 1.96 4.34 -23.65
N THR A 21 3.27 4.13 -23.59
CA THR A 21 3.90 3.42 -22.45
C THR A 21 3.79 4.20 -21.15
N LEU A 22 3.89 5.53 -21.17
CA LEU A 22 3.71 6.40 -19.99
C LEU A 22 2.27 6.40 -19.47
N LEU A 23 1.28 6.36 -20.37
CA LEU A 23 -0.14 6.28 -19.99
C LEU A 23 -0.49 4.91 -19.39
N LEU A 24 0.06 3.82 -19.93
CA LEU A 24 -0.17 2.46 -19.42
C LEU A 24 0.45 2.24 -18.03
N SER A 25 1.63 2.82 -17.76
CA SER A 25 2.24 2.75 -16.43
C SER A 25 1.48 3.57 -15.40
N LEU A 26 0.94 4.74 -15.77
CA LEU A 26 0.12 5.56 -14.87
C LEU A 26 -1.20 4.87 -14.50
N LEU A 27 -1.88 4.24 -15.48
CA LEU A 27 -3.10 3.45 -15.25
C LEU A 27 -2.88 2.27 -14.29
N ALA A 28 -1.69 1.66 -14.30
CA ALA A 28 -1.36 0.57 -13.41
C ALA A 28 -1.31 1.00 -11.93
N VAL A 29 -0.88 2.22 -11.64
CA VAL A 29 -0.80 2.76 -10.26
C VAL A 29 -2.20 3.04 -9.69
N CYS A 30 -3.14 3.51 -10.52
CA CYS A 30 -4.51 3.81 -10.11
C CYS A 30 -5.37 2.59 -9.75
N LEU A 31 -4.95 1.36 -10.09
CA LEU A 31 -5.74 0.15 -9.83
C LEU A 31 -5.74 -0.31 -8.36
N SER A 32 -5.03 0.40 -7.48
CA SER A 32 -4.92 0.04 -6.07
C SER A 32 -6.09 0.63 -5.27
N GLU A 33 -6.98 -0.22 -4.77
CA GLU A 33 -8.22 0.19 -4.08
C GLU A 33 -7.94 0.54 -2.61
N LYS A 34 -8.48 1.68 -2.15
CA LYS A 34 -8.48 2.04 -0.71
C LYS A 34 -9.24 0.98 0.11
N LEU A 35 -8.84 0.78 1.36
CA LEU A 35 -9.60 -0.11 2.26
C LEU A 35 -11.02 0.40 2.51
N SER A 36 -11.98 -0.52 2.42
CA SER A 36 -13.34 -0.29 2.90
C SER A 36 -13.44 -0.38 4.43
N SER A 37 -14.46 0.24 5.02
CA SER A 37 -14.70 0.21 6.48
C SER A 37 -14.80 -1.23 7.02
N LYS A 38 -15.44 -2.14 6.29
CA LYS A 38 -15.54 -3.56 6.67
C LYS A 38 -14.17 -4.25 6.76
N GLN A 39 -13.23 -3.86 5.90
CA GLN A 39 -11.87 -4.40 5.93
C GLN A 39 -11.07 -3.82 7.09
N ILE A 40 -11.25 -2.52 7.38
CA ILE A 40 -10.65 -1.89 8.56
C ILE A 40 -11.14 -2.58 9.84
N ASP A 41 -12.44 -2.84 9.95
CA ASP A 41 -13.01 -3.55 11.09
C ASP A 41 -12.49 -4.98 11.21
N PHE A 42 -12.26 -5.65 10.07
CA PHE A 42 -11.61 -6.96 10.06
C PHE A 42 -10.21 -6.88 10.67
N PHE A 43 -9.41 -5.86 10.33
CA PHE A 43 -8.10 -5.66 10.95
C PHE A 43 -8.24 -5.39 12.44
N LYS A 44 -9.06 -4.42 12.86
CA LYS A 44 -9.29 -4.09 14.29
C LYS A 44 -9.62 -5.32 15.15
N LYS A 45 -10.41 -6.26 14.61
CA LYS A 45 -10.82 -7.50 15.31
C LYS A 45 -9.75 -8.60 15.32
N ASN A 46 -8.81 -8.60 14.38
CA ASN A 46 -7.89 -9.73 14.18
C ASN A 46 -6.41 -9.40 14.41
N VAL A 47 -6.00 -8.12 14.40
CA VAL A 47 -4.59 -7.74 14.63
C VAL A 47 -4.04 -8.29 15.94
N ARG A 48 -4.83 -8.23 17.03
CA ARG A 48 -4.45 -8.81 18.33
C ARG A 48 -4.23 -10.32 18.26
N LYS A 49 -5.02 -11.04 17.44
CA LYS A 49 -4.87 -12.49 17.24
C LYS A 49 -3.61 -12.84 16.45
N TRP A 50 -3.05 -11.89 15.71
CA TRP A 50 -1.79 -12.05 14.98
C TRP A 50 -0.57 -11.60 15.80
N GLY A 51 -0.78 -11.21 17.07
CA GLY A 51 0.26 -10.70 17.95
C GLY A 51 0.67 -9.24 17.70
N ALA A 52 -0.07 -8.52 16.83
CA ALA A 52 0.23 -7.14 16.53
C ALA A 52 -0.36 -6.18 17.59
N PRO A 53 0.23 -4.98 17.79
CA PRO A 53 -0.31 -3.96 18.68
C PRO A 53 -1.73 -3.53 18.28
N PRO A 54 -2.55 -3.03 19.23
CA PRO A 54 -3.88 -2.54 18.93
C PRO A 54 -3.86 -1.36 17.95
N ILE A 55 -4.88 -1.26 17.10
CA ILE A 55 -5.02 -0.14 16.18
C ILE A 55 -5.67 1.02 16.93
N GLU A 56 -4.93 2.10 17.17
CA GLU A 56 -5.47 3.33 17.75
C GLU A 56 -6.01 4.24 16.65
N LYS A 57 -5.20 4.51 15.62
CA LYS A 57 -5.56 5.39 14.51
C LYS A 57 -5.13 4.79 13.18
N VAL A 58 -6.03 4.77 12.20
CA VAL A 58 -5.72 4.28 10.86
C VAL A 58 -5.16 5.42 10.03
N ILE A 59 -3.92 5.26 9.56
CA ILE A 59 -3.21 6.24 8.72
C ILE A 59 -3.55 6.00 7.25
N GLY A 60 -3.65 4.72 6.86
CA GLY A 60 -3.93 4.35 5.48
C GLY A 60 -4.05 2.86 5.27
N GLY A 61 -4.16 2.48 4.01
CA GLY A 61 -4.16 1.07 3.64
C GLY A 61 -4.70 0.85 2.23
N ASN A 62 -4.32 -0.29 1.67
CA ASN A 62 -4.61 -0.64 0.30
C ASN A 62 -5.04 -2.10 0.15
N VAL A 63 -5.78 -2.36 -0.91
CA VAL A 63 -6.25 -3.67 -1.34
C VAL A 63 -5.69 -3.95 -2.71
N GLN A 64 -4.77 -4.90 -2.78
CA GLN A 64 -4.21 -5.36 -4.05
C GLN A 64 -4.82 -6.69 -4.45
N LYS A 65 -5.49 -6.69 -5.61
CA LYS A 65 -5.98 -7.90 -6.28
C LYS A 65 -4.85 -8.44 -7.15
N THR A 66 -4.43 -9.67 -6.91
CA THR A 66 -3.41 -10.36 -7.71
C THR A 66 -4.02 -11.59 -8.38
N LYS A 67 -3.37 -12.11 -9.43
CA LYS A 67 -3.77 -13.40 -10.04
C LYS A 67 -3.83 -14.55 -9.02
N ARG A 68 -3.01 -14.48 -7.97
CA ARG A 68 -2.86 -15.51 -6.93
C ARG A 68 -3.77 -15.31 -5.72
N GLY A 69 -4.49 -14.19 -5.63
CA GLY A 69 -5.33 -13.89 -4.47
C GLY A 69 -5.47 -12.40 -4.17
N LYS A 70 -5.87 -12.08 -2.94
CA LYS A 70 -6.09 -10.73 -2.45
C LYS A 70 -5.11 -10.44 -1.32
N VAL A 71 -4.38 -9.33 -1.41
CA VAL A 71 -3.51 -8.83 -0.33
C VAL A 71 -4.15 -7.55 0.20
N MET A 72 -4.36 -7.48 1.50
CA MET A 72 -4.84 -6.28 2.19
C MET A 72 -3.71 -5.78 3.09
N GLU A 73 -3.42 -4.50 3.04
CA GLU A 73 -2.44 -3.82 3.88
C GLU A 73 -3.14 -2.70 4.64
N ILE A 74 -2.88 -2.60 5.94
CA ILE A 74 -3.29 -1.45 6.75
C ILE A 74 -2.07 -0.82 7.42
N GLN A 75 -2.04 0.50 7.44
CA GLN A 75 -1.07 1.33 8.15
C GLN A 75 -1.78 2.04 9.30
N TYR A 76 -1.24 1.95 10.49
CA TYR A 76 -1.88 2.47 11.70
C TYR A 76 -0.88 2.92 12.76
N GLU A 77 -1.32 3.82 13.64
CA GLU A 77 -0.60 4.22 14.83
C GLU A 77 -0.98 3.33 16.02
N SER A 78 0.01 3.02 16.84
CA SER A 78 -0.13 2.37 18.15
C SER A 78 0.92 2.98 19.09
N GLY A 79 0.50 3.90 19.97
CA GLY A 79 1.40 4.72 20.77
C GLY A 79 2.36 5.53 19.89
N ASP A 80 3.66 5.41 20.19
CA ASP A 80 4.74 6.13 19.49
C ASP A 80 5.27 5.38 18.26
N GLN A 81 4.52 4.39 17.76
CA GLN A 81 4.91 3.57 16.63
C GLN A 81 3.89 3.64 15.49
N VAL A 82 4.42 3.54 14.26
CA VAL A 82 3.64 3.31 13.05
C VAL A 82 3.80 1.85 12.65
N CYS A 83 2.68 1.15 12.60
CA CYS A 83 2.60 -0.27 12.29
C CYS A 83 1.98 -0.52 10.91
N LYS A 84 2.43 -1.60 10.29
CA LYS A 84 1.91 -2.16 9.04
C LYS A 84 1.43 -3.57 9.31
N ALA A 85 0.19 -3.89 8.94
CA ALA A 85 -0.32 -5.24 8.98
C ALA A 85 -0.83 -5.70 7.61
N PHE A 86 -0.51 -6.93 7.25
CA PHE A 86 -0.83 -7.56 5.98
C PHE A 86 -1.71 -8.78 6.21
N HIS A 87 -2.76 -8.90 5.42
CA HIS A 87 -3.57 -10.11 5.34
C HIS A 87 -3.71 -10.55 3.89
N THR A 88 -3.22 -11.76 3.60
CA THR A 88 -3.25 -12.35 2.27
C THR A 88 -4.20 -13.52 2.23
N LYS A 89 -5.11 -13.53 1.25
CA LYS A 89 -5.99 -14.66 0.95
C LYS A 89 -5.66 -15.20 -0.43
N LYS A 90 -5.14 -16.42 -0.51
CA LYS A 90 -4.80 -17.08 -1.78
C LYS A 90 -6.04 -17.67 -2.45
N ARG A 91 -6.08 -17.61 -3.78
CA ARG A 91 -7.14 -18.22 -4.61
C ARG A 91 -6.81 -19.69 -4.88
N THR A 92 -6.84 -20.52 -3.85
CA THR A 92 -6.65 -21.98 -3.94
C THR A 92 -7.91 -22.71 -3.44
N ARG A 93 -8.12 -23.98 -3.83
CA ARG A 93 -9.26 -24.79 -3.36
C ARG A 93 -9.39 -24.82 -1.82
N LYS A 94 -8.25 -24.74 -1.10
CA LYS A 94 -8.19 -24.72 0.37
C LYS A 94 -8.23 -23.32 0.99
N GLY A 95 -8.21 -22.25 0.18
CA GLY A 95 -8.35 -20.86 0.67
C GLY A 95 -7.29 -20.44 1.69
N VAL A 96 -6.01 -20.74 1.44
CA VAL A 96 -4.92 -20.46 2.38
C VAL A 96 -4.85 -18.97 2.70
N THR A 97 -4.86 -18.64 3.99
CA THR A 97 -4.69 -17.28 4.50
C THR A 97 -3.36 -17.15 5.24
N SER A 98 -2.74 -15.98 5.16
CA SER A 98 -1.55 -15.65 5.95
C SER A 98 -1.61 -14.20 6.40
N SER A 99 -1.19 -13.96 7.64
CA SER A 99 -1.11 -12.62 8.22
C SER A 99 0.32 -12.33 8.66
N LYS A 100 0.77 -11.09 8.48
CA LYS A 100 2.09 -10.59 8.91
C LYS A 100 1.94 -9.16 9.41
N TRP A 101 2.83 -8.71 10.28
CA TRP A 101 2.87 -7.33 10.73
C TRP A 101 4.29 -6.89 11.07
N SER A 102 4.51 -5.58 11.11
CA SER A 102 5.75 -4.94 11.53
C SER A 102 5.47 -3.53 12.05
N CYS A 103 6.28 -3.01 12.96
CA CYS A 103 6.17 -1.65 13.48
C CYS A 103 7.51 -0.93 13.38
N ALA A 104 7.46 0.39 13.26
CA ALA A 104 8.60 1.28 13.30
C ALA A 104 8.29 2.44 14.26
N SER A 105 9.26 2.91 15.02
CA SER A 105 9.13 4.10 15.85
C SER A 105 8.87 5.33 15.00
N LYS A 106 8.02 6.24 15.47
CA LYS A 106 7.90 7.59 14.89
C LYS A 106 9.23 8.30 15.11
N MET A 107 9.87 8.74 14.03
CA MET A 107 10.91 9.76 14.18
C MET A 107 10.15 11.03 14.53
N VAL A 108 10.38 11.55 15.74
CA VAL A 108 9.90 12.88 16.10
C VAL A 108 10.75 13.82 15.27
N ASP A 109 10.14 14.50 14.31
CA ASP A 109 10.79 15.65 13.70
C ASP A 109 10.89 16.70 14.82
N GLU A 110 12.04 16.78 15.47
CA GLU A 110 12.40 17.85 16.41
C GLU A 110 12.58 19.15 15.62
N ASP A 111 11.47 19.79 15.26
CA ASP A 111 11.45 21.11 14.63
C ASP A 111 10.48 22.01 15.39
N ASP A 112 10.94 22.53 16.54
CA ASP A 112 10.49 23.81 17.11
C ASP A 112 11.48 24.26 18.20
N THR A 113 12.71 24.61 17.78
CA THR A 113 13.52 25.61 18.49
C THR A 113 13.36 26.92 17.73
N SER A 114 12.23 27.58 17.96
CA SER A 114 12.03 28.98 17.58
C SER A 114 12.24 29.83 18.83
N GLU A 115 13.41 30.45 18.92
CA GLU A 115 13.79 31.42 19.94
C GLU A 115 12.72 32.51 20.11
N GLU A 116 12.11 32.62 21.29
CA GLU A 116 11.46 33.87 21.71
C GLU A 116 12.46 34.65 22.59
N LEU A 117 13.36 35.35 21.92
CA LEU A 117 14.25 36.36 22.51
C LEU A 117 13.42 37.64 22.71
N SER A 118 12.72 37.74 23.83
CA SER A 118 12.14 39.01 24.28
C SER A 118 13.19 39.81 25.05
N ALA A 119 13.90 40.65 24.31
CA ALA A 119 14.50 41.87 24.84
C ALA A 119 13.37 42.89 25.06
N SER A 120 13.27 43.46 26.26
CA SER A 120 12.68 44.78 26.50
C SER A 120 13.24 45.34 27.80
N GLU A 121 13.67 46.58 27.68
CA GLU A 121 14.37 47.44 28.63
C GLU A 121 13.58 47.70 29.93
N GLU A 122 14.30 47.92 31.04
CA GLU A 122 14.23 49.10 31.92
C GLU A 122 15.47 49.17 32.83
#